data_AF-A0A960EHA8-F1
#
_entry.id   AF-A0A960EHA8-F1
#
_cell.length_a   1.000
_cell.length_b   1.000
_cell.length_c   1.000
_cell.angle_alpha   90.00
_cell.angle_beta   90.00
_cell.angle_gamma   90.00
#
_symmetry.space_group_name_H-M   'P 1'
#
loop_
_entity.id
_entity.type
_entity.pdbx_description
1 polymer ?
#
loop_
_entity_poly.entity_id
_entity_poly.type
_entity_poly.pdbx_seq_one_letter_code
_entity_poly.pdbx_strand_id
1 'polypeptide(L)'
;MSEVALDTEPKPGPLDRVLGLIERVGNKVPHPAVLFLGLCVGLIVLSQILAWVGWSATYEVVKPPPTVVEEIDVGGSMMPVELLPPEPADATSYEVVTETSEINGLLSADGIRFLFTSFVGNFMAFTAMGIILIVMIGVGVSELSGLIASLIRKLVAASSPGTLMYIIVGLGVVSSIASDAGYLVLIPLGAAAFHSVGRNPLAGMAAAFAGVAGGFGVNLLITPTDAVLTEITNEAIGLVEPGRTIDITANLYF
;
A
#
# COMPACT_ATOMS: atom_id res chain seq x y z
N MET A 1 -40.14 -45.31 -30.54
CA MET A 1 -39.53 -43.96 -30.60
C MET A 1 -39.48 -43.47 -29.16
N SER A 2 -38.30 -43.48 -28.53
CA SER A 2 -38.12 -42.96 -27.17
C SER A 2 -37.78 -41.48 -27.27
N GLU A 3 -38.69 -40.64 -26.81
CA GLU A 3 -38.56 -39.20 -26.75
C GLU A 3 -37.51 -38.85 -25.69
N VAL A 4 -36.42 -38.21 -26.15
CA VAL A 4 -35.36 -37.68 -25.29
C VAL A 4 -35.93 -36.46 -24.58
N ALA A 5 -36.12 -36.57 -23.27
CA ALA A 5 -36.45 -35.42 -22.43
C ALA A 5 -35.29 -34.42 -22.49
N LEU A 6 -35.55 -33.24 -23.06
CA LEU A 6 -34.66 -32.09 -23.00
C LEU A 6 -34.64 -31.58 -21.56
N ASP A 7 -33.54 -31.86 -20.86
CA ASP A 7 -33.28 -31.35 -19.52
C ASP A 7 -33.10 -29.82 -19.61
N THR A 8 -34.14 -29.07 -19.22
CA THR A 8 -34.06 -27.60 -19.18
C THR A 8 -33.31 -27.21 -17.91
N GLU A 9 -32.09 -26.68 -18.06
CA GLU A 9 -31.32 -26.21 -16.90
C GLU A 9 -32.13 -25.21 -16.05
N PRO A 10 -32.11 -25.35 -14.71
CA PRO A 10 -32.86 -24.48 -13.83
C PRO A 10 -32.37 -23.03 -13.97
N LYS A 11 -33.31 -22.07 -13.98
CA LYS A 11 -32.98 -20.64 -14.06
C LYS A 11 -32.07 -20.24 -12.90
N PRO A 12 -30.96 -19.50 -13.16
CA PRO A 12 -30.00 -19.17 -12.12
C PRO A 12 -30.64 -18.32 -11.02
N GLY A 13 -30.36 -18.73 -9.78
CA GLY A 13 -30.88 -18.11 -8.57
C GLY A 13 -30.29 -16.72 -8.33
N PRO A 14 -30.80 -15.97 -7.34
CA PRO A 14 -30.27 -14.65 -7.00
C PRO A 14 -28.78 -14.67 -6.65
N LEU A 15 -28.33 -15.71 -5.93
CA LEU A 15 -26.93 -15.88 -5.52
C LEU A 15 -26.03 -16.17 -6.73
N ASP A 16 -26.47 -17.02 -7.65
CA ASP A 16 -25.73 -17.34 -8.89
C ASP A 16 -25.50 -16.10 -9.75
N ARG A 17 -26.45 -15.16 -9.76
CA ARG A 17 -26.30 -13.88 -10.47
C ARG A 17 -25.25 -12.98 -9.82
N VAL A 18 -25.23 -12.92 -8.49
CA VAL A 18 -24.21 -12.14 -7.75
C VAL A 18 -22.83 -12.75 -7.97
N LEU A 19 -22.70 -14.08 -7.88
CA LEU A 19 -21.44 -14.78 -8.16
C LEU A 19 -20.98 -14.55 -9.60
N GLY A 20 -21.90 -14.62 -10.58
CA GLY A 20 -21.58 -14.34 -11.98
C GLY A 20 -21.18 -12.88 -12.23
N LEU A 21 -21.65 -11.92 -11.43
CA LEU A 21 -21.14 -10.55 -11.47
C LEU A 21 -19.72 -10.48 -10.91
N ILE A 22 -19.48 -11.07 -9.73
CA ILE A 22 -18.16 -11.10 -9.08
C ILE A 22 -17.12 -11.73 -10.01
N GLU A 23 -17.45 -12.87 -10.62
CA GLU A 23 -16.59 -13.58 -11.56
C GLU A 23 -16.25 -12.71 -12.78
N ARG A 24 -17.25 -12.08 -13.40
CA ARG A 24 -17.01 -11.19 -14.55
C ARG A 24 -16.17 -9.98 -14.19
N VAL A 25 -16.38 -9.38 -13.02
CA VAL A 25 -15.58 -8.24 -12.56
C VAL A 25 -14.16 -8.69 -12.26
N GLY A 26 -13.99 -9.79 -11.52
CA GLY A 26 -12.69 -10.36 -11.19
C GLY A 26 -11.85 -10.68 -12.43
N ASN A 27 -12.46 -11.28 -13.46
CA ASN A 27 -11.76 -11.63 -14.70
C ASN A 27 -11.43 -10.43 -15.59
N LYS A 28 -12.04 -9.26 -15.35
CA LYS A 28 -11.76 -8.03 -16.12
C LYS A 28 -10.57 -7.25 -15.60
N VAL A 29 -10.20 -7.43 -14.33
CA VAL A 29 -9.09 -6.69 -13.73
C VAL A 29 -7.78 -7.28 -14.27
N PRO A 30 -6.99 -6.53 -15.07
CA PRO A 30 -5.72 -7.03 -15.55
C PRO A 30 -4.71 -7.09 -14.41
N HIS A 31 -3.63 -7.85 -14.62
CA HIS A 31 -2.55 -7.98 -13.64
C HIS A 31 -2.08 -6.60 -13.14
N PRO A 32 -1.83 -6.40 -11.83
CA PRO A 32 -1.44 -5.10 -11.28
C PRO A 32 -0.29 -4.40 -12.01
N ALA A 33 0.74 -5.15 -12.41
CA ALA A 33 1.85 -4.58 -13.19
C ALA A 33 1.40 -3.99 -14.55
N VAL A 34 0.40 -4.60 -15.20
CA VAL A 34 -0.17 -4.09 -16.46
C VAL A 34 -1.00 -2.84 -16.21
N LEU A 35 -1.72 -2.76 -15.08
CA LEU A 35 -2.42 -1.55 -14.66
C LEU A 35 -1.45 -0.38 -14.51
N PHE A 36 -0.35 -0.56 -13.76
CA PHE A 36 0.65 0.49 -13.58
C PHE A 36 1.34 0.89 -14.89
N LEU A 37 1.70 -0.08 -15.73
CA LEU A 37 2.25 0.23 -17.06
C LEU A 37 1.25 1.04 -17.89
N GLY A 38 -0.03 0.67 -17.86
CA GLY A 38 -1.11 1.41 -18.50
C GLY A 38 -1.26 2.84 -17.97
N LEU A 39 -1.16 3.02 -16.65
CA LEU A 39 -1.17 4.34 -16.01
C LEU A 39 0.04 5.19 -16.41
N CYS A 40 1.24 4.61 -16.47
CA CYS A 40 2.45 5.31 -16.93
C CYS A 40 2.30 5.79 -18.39
N VAL A 41 1.87 4.90 -19.29
CA VAL A 41 1.62 5.26 -20.70
C VAL A 41 0.52 6.32 -20.79
N GLY A 42 -0.56 6.15 -20.03
CA GLY A 42 -1.65 7.12 -19.94
C GLY A 42 -1.17 8.49 -19.48
N LEU A 43 -0.29 8.55 -18.46
CA LEU A 43 0.27 9.78 -17.92
C LEU A 43 1.21 10.46 -18.93
N ILE A 44 2.03 9.70 -19.66
CA ILE A 44 2.88 10.24 -20.74
C ILE A 44 2.01 10.90 -21.83
N VAL A 45 0.97 10.22 -22.28
CA VAL A 45 0.07 10.75 -23.33
C VAL A 45 -0.73 11.95 -22.80
N LEU A 46 -1.31 11.82 -21.61
CA LEU A 46 -2.13 12.86 -20.99
C LEU A 46 -1.31 14.13 -20.73
N SER A 47 -0.13 14.02 -20.11
CA SER A 47 0.74 15.18 -19.87
C SER A 47 1.08 15.93 -21.16
N GLN A 48 1.30 15.20 -22.26
CA GLN A 48 1.58 15.83 -23.55
C GLN A 48 0.36 16.55 -24.14
N ILE A 49 -0.83 15.94 -24.05
CA ILE A 49 -2.07 16.56 -24.51
C ILE A 49 -2.35 17.83 -23.72
N LEU A 50 -2.22 17.78 -22.38
CA LEU A 50 -2.49 18.94 -21.53
C LEU A 50 -1.47 20.07 -21.72
N ALA A 51 -0.20 19.72 -21.96
CA ALA A 51 0.83 20.70 -22.32
C ALA A 51 0.52 21.40 -23.65
N TRP A 52 0.01 20.67 -24.67
CA TRP A 52 -0.42 21.29 -25.93
C TRP A 52 -1.61 22.23 -25.79
N VAL A 53 -2.54 21.92 -24.88
CA VAL A 53 -3.68 22.79 -24.56
C VAL A 53 -3.22 24.05 -23.81
N GLY A 54 -2.03 24.02 -23.20
CA GLY A 54 -1.49 25.13 -22.40
C GLY A 54 -2.21 25.28 -21.06
N TRP A 55 -2.67 24.17 -20.47
CA TRP A 55 -3.28 24.23 -19.15
C TRP A 55 -2.25 24.55 -18.07
N SER A 56 -2.65 25.38 -17.11
CA SER A 56 -1.86 25.77 -15.95
C SER A 56 -2.74 25.81 -14.70
N ALA A 57 -2.10 25.68 -13.54
CA ALA A 57 -2.74 25.80 -12.24
C ALA A 57 -2.11 26.96 -11.47
N THR A 58 -2.97 27.83 -10.92
CA THR A 58 -2.55 28.95 -10.09
C THR A 58 -2.91 28.66 -8.64
N TYR A 59 -1.93 28.79 -7.75
CA TYR A 59 -2.09 28.55 -6.32
C TYR A 59 -1.33 29.60 -5.51
N GLU A 60 -1.74 29.76 -4.25
CA GLU A 60 -1.14 30.70 -3.32
C GLU A 60 -0.07 29.99 -2.48
N VAL A 61 1.13 30.57 -2.45
CA VAL A 61 2.25 30.09 -1.64
C VAL A 61 2.67 31.18 -0.66
N VAL A 62 2.80 30.81 0.60
CA VAL A 62 3.34 31.68 1.63
C VAL A 62 4.87 31.63 1.56
N LYS A 63 5.51 32.73 1.16
CA LYS A 63 6.98 32.83 1.13
C LYS A 63 7.51 33.67 2.28
N PRO A 64 8.65 33.30 2.90
CA PRO A 64 9.34 34.19 3.81
C PRO A 64 9.86 35.42 3.05
N PRO A 65 10.04 36.57 3.73
CA PRO A 65 10.57 37.78 3.12
C PRO A 65 11.98 37.53 2.54
N PRO A 66 12.34 38.16 1.41
CA PRO A 66 13.63 37.94 0.76
C PRO A 66 14.81 38.25 1.69
N THR A 67 15.72 37.29 1.88
CA THR A 67 16.94 37.50 2.65
C THR A 67 17.83 38.54 1.94
N VAL A 68 18.18 39.62 2.64
CA VAL A 68 19.10 40.63 2.11
C VAL A 68 20.51 40.04 2.09
N VAL A 69 21.04 39.81 0.89
CA VAL A 69 22.42 39.36 0.67
C VAL A 69 23.31 40.60 0.59
N GLU A 70 24.23 40.77 1.54
CA GLU A 70 25.28 41.80 1.45
C GLU A 70 26.53 41.19 0.81
N GLU A 71 27.21 41.94 -0.06
CA GLU A 71 28.50 41.56 -0.61
C GLU A 71 29.61 41.98 0.35
N ILE A 72 30.39 41.01 0.85
CA ILE A 72 31.54 41.27 1.72
C ILE A 72 32.82 40.96 0.93
N ASP A 73 33.74 41.92 0.90
CA ASP A 73 35.08 41.72 0.34
C ASP A 73 35.94 40.92 1.32
N VAL A 74 36.19 39.65 0.99
CA VAL A 74 37.08 38.79 1.75
C VAL A 74 38.38 38.62 0.96
N GLY A 75 39.35 39.50 1.22
CA GLY A 75 40.69 39.38 0.67
C GLY A 75 40.77 39.57 -0.86
N GLY A 76 39.96 40.47 -1.41
CA GLY A 76 39.92 40.81 -2.84
C GLY A 76 38.92 39.98 -3.65
N SER A 77 38.06 39.19 -2.99
CA SER A 77 36.97 38.43 -3.61
C SER A 77 35.63 38.89 -3.03
N MET A 78 34.77 39.42 -3.89
CA MET A 78 33.39 39.75 -3.54
C MET A 78 32.61 38.45 -3.36
N MET A 79 32.23 38.13 -2.13
CA MET A 79 31.39 36.97 -1.86
C MET A 79 29.99 37.42 -1.40
N PRO A 80 28.91 36.86 -1.97
CA PRO A 80 27.58 37.05 -1.43
C PRO A 80 27.51 36.37 -0.06
N VAL A 81 27.24 37.13 1.00
CA VAL A 81 27.01 36.58 2.33
C VAL A 81 25.54 36.77 2.68
N GLU A 82 24.83 35.66 2.86
CA GLU A 82 23.47 35.66 3.40
C GLU A 82 23.57 35.92 4.91
N LEU A 83 23.26 37.15 5.33
CA LEU A 83 23.25 37.50 6.74
C LEU A 83 22.07 36.77 7.40
N LEU A 84 22.35 35.97 8.44
CA LEU A 84 21.30 35.42 9.30
C LEU A 84 20.47 36.60 9.85
N PRO A 85 19.13 36.61 9.65
CA PRO A 85 18.30 37.69 10.16
C PRO A 85 18.44 37.77 11.70
N PRO A 86 18.52 38.99 12.27
CA PRO A 86 18.79 39.18 13.71
C PRO A 86 17.65 38.69 14.61
N GLU A 87 16.46 38.44 14.07
CA GLU A 87 15.30 37.90 14.78
C GLU A 87 14.55 36.88 13.89
N PRO A 88 13.84 35.89 14.48
CA PRO A 88 12.91 35.04 13.73
C PRO A 88 11.91 35.92 12.98
N ALA A 89 11.67 35.63 11.69
CA ALA A 89 10.73 36.40 10.87
C ALA A 89 9.34 36.47 11.53
N ASP A 90 8.85 37.69 11.76
CA ASP A 90 7.56 37.98 12.37
C ASP A 90 6.43 37.37 11.52
N ALA A 91 5.38 36.82 12.14
CA ALA A 91 4.31 36.09 11.43
C ALA A 91 3.54 36.96 10.41
N THR A 92 3.70 38.28 10.50
CA THR A 92 3.16 39.32 9.61
C THR A 92 4.00 39.59 8.36
N SER A 93 5.22 39.03 8.28
CA SER A 93 6.18 39.27 7.19
C SER A 93 6.10 38.27 6.03
N TYR A 94 5.20 37.30 6.14
CA TYR A 94 4.96 36.28 5.12
C TYR A 94 4.03 36.83 4.04
N GLU A 95 4.53 36.94 2.81
CA GLU A 95 3.71 37.35 1.67
C GLU A 95 3.08 36.14 0.99
N VAL A 96 1.77 36.23 0.76
CA VAL A 96 1.03 35.26 -0.06
C VAL A 96 1.32 35.61 -1.52
N VAL A 97 2.21 34.83 -2.14
CA VAL A 97 2.58 35.00 -3.55
C VAL A 97 1.76 34.03 -4.39
N THR A 98 1.10 34.56 -5.41
CA THR A 98 0.40 33.76 -6.41
C THR A 98 1.41 33.17 -7.39
N GLU A 99 1.58 31.85 -7.38
CA GLU A 99 2.41 31.12 -8.36
C GLU A 99 1.53 30.42 -9.38
N THR A 100 1.99 30.38 -10.63
CA THR A 100 1.35 29.61 -11.71
C THR A 100 2.31 28.52 -12.15
N SER A 101 1.88 27.27 -12.06
CA SER A 101 2.62 26.10 -12.54
C SER A 101 2.05 25.66 -13.88
N GLU A 102 2.92 25.53 -14.88
CA GLU A 102 2.59 25.04 -16.20
C GLU A 102 2.77 23.52 -16.29
N ILE A 103 1.96 22.86 -17.12
CA ILE A 103 2.06 21.42 -17.34
C ILE A 103 3.21 21.11 -18.30
N ASN A 104 4.17 20.32 -17.82
CA ASN A 104 5.29 19.85 -18.64
C ASN A 104 4.93 18.54 -19.36
N GLY A 105 4.95 18.56 -20.69
CA GLY A 105 4.69 17.38 -21.51
C GLY A 105 5.87 16.40 -21.51
N LEU A 106 5.63 15.13 -21.20
CA LEU A 106 6.69 14.13 -21.12
C LEU A 106 7.23 13.64 -22.47
N LEU A 107 6.55 13.93 -23.58
CA LEU A 107 7.05 13.63 -24.93
C LEU A 107 7.85 14.80 -25.56
N SER A 108 8.05 15.89 -24.81
CA SER A 108 8.98 16.96 -25.18
C SER A 108 10.44 16.48 -25.10
N ALA A 109 11.38 17.25 -25.67
CA ALA A 109 12.81 16.92 -25.58
C ALA A 109 13.29 16.81 -24.12
N ASP A 110 12.88 17.75 -23.27
CA ASP A 110 13.20 17.74 -21.85
C ASP A 110 12.46 16.64 -21.09
N GLY A 111 11.21 16.36 -21.45
CA GLY A 111 10.41 15.27 -20.88
C GLY A 111 10.99 13.89 -21.16
N ILE A 112 11.42 13.64 -22.40
CA ILE A 112 12.09 12.39 -22.77
C ILE A 112 13.42 12.27 -22.03
N ARG A 113 14.20 13.34 -21.96
CA ARG A 113 15.43 13.36 -21.15
C ARG A 113 15.13 12.99 -19.70
N PHE A 114 14.14 13.63 -19.10
CA PHE A 114 13.70 13.35 -17.73
C PHE A 114 13.30 11.88 -17.55
N LEU A 115 12.52 11.29 -18.45
CA LEU A 115 12.12 9.87 -18.38
C LEU A 115 13.34 8.93 -18.30
N PHE A 116 14.36 9.16 -19.13
CA PHE A 116 15.54 8.30 -19.15
C PHE A 116 16.54 8.58 -18.02
N THR A 117 16.65 9.83 -17.54
CA THR A 117 17.62 10.18 -16.49
C THR A 117 17.09 9.98 -15.07
N SER A 118 15.78 10.09 -14.86
CA SER A 118 15.17 9.98 -13.51
C SER A 118 14.78 8.55 -13.13
N PHE A 119 14.66 7.62 -14.09
CA PHE A 119 14.12 6.27 -13.85
C PHE A 119 14.78 5.53 -12.68
N VAL A 120 16.12 5.43 -12.69
CA VAL A 120 16.88 4.74 -11.64
C VAL A 120 16.78 5.49 -10.31
N GLY A 121 16.82 6.82 -10.34
CA GLY A 121 16.68 7.65 -9.14
C GLY A 121 15.32 7.47 -8.47
N ASN A 122 14.24 7.50 -9.26
CA ASN A 122 12.88 7.29 -8.77
C ASN A 122 12.70 5.89 -8.18
N PHE A 123 13.24 4.86 -8.84
CA PHE A 123 13.18 3.49 -8.34
C PHE A 123 13.95 3.32 -7.02
N MET A 124 15.13 3.93 -6.91
CA MET A 124 15.95 3.90 -5.70
C MET A 124 15.33 4.72 -4.55
N ALA A 125 14.62 5.80 -4.88
CA ALA A 125 13.93 6.68 -3.93
C ALA A 125 12.58 6.12 -3.45
N PHE A 126 12.08 5.05 -4.08
CA PHE A 126 10.85 4.37 -3.66
C PHE A 126 11.09 3.58 -2.37
N THR A 127 10.98 4.25 -1.24
CA THR A 127 11.36 3.75 0.10
C THR A 127 10.66 2.44 0.46
N ALA A 128 9.39 2.29 0.05
CA ALA A 128 8.58 1.10 0.31
C ALA A 128 9.28 -0.19 -0.15
N MET A 129 9.99 -0.15 -1.29
CA MET A 129 10.72 -1.32 -1.81
C MET A 129 11.93 -1.73 -0.97
N GLY A 130 12.65 -0.77 -0.38
CA GLY A 130 13.78 -1.09 0.48
C GLY A 130 13.32 -1.80 1.76
N ILE A 131 12.27 -1.26 2.39
CA ILE A 131 11.76 -1.78 3.66
C ILE A 131 11.14 -3.17 3.48
N ILE A 132 10.33 -3.38 2.43
CA ILE A 132 9.70 -4.68 2.21
C ILE A 132 10.74 -5.79 2.03
N LEU A 133 11.85 -5.56 1.33
CA LEU A 133 12.90 -6.57 1.14
C LEU A 133 13.53 -6.98 2.48
N ILE A 134 13.84 -6.01 3.34
CA ILE A 134 14.43 -6.27 4.66
C ILE A 134 13.46 -7.04 5.55
N VAL A 135 12.20 -6.59 5.61
CA VAL A 135 11.15 -7.24 6.42
C VAL A 135 10.87 -8.66 5.91
N MET A 136 10.78 -8.87 4.60
CA MET A 136 10.53 -10.18 3.99
C MET A 136 11.65 -11.18 4.22
N ILE A 137 12.90 -10.74 4.38
CA ILE A 137 13.98 -11.65 4.80
C ILE A 137 13.70 -12.21 6.20
N GLY A 138 13.30 -11.35 7.15
CA GLY A 138 12.96 -11.77 8.51
C GLY A 138 11.76 -12.71 8.55
N VAL A 139 10.67 -12.33 7.87
CA VAL A 139 9.45 -13.14 7.76
C VAL A 139 9.76 -14.48 7.08
N GLY A 140 10.47 -14.45 5.95
CA GLY A 140 10.88 -15.65 5.22
C GLY A 140 11.73 -16.61 6.05
N VAL A 141 12.67 -16.12 6.85
CA VAL A 141 13.44 -16.97 7.78
C VAL A 141 12.53 -17.58 8.85
N SER A 142 11.60 -16.81 9.42
CA SER A 142 10.65 -17.32 10.42
C SER A 142 9.72 -18.39 9.86
N GLU A 143 9.35 -18.27 8.59
CA GLU A 143 8.45 -19.18 7.92
C GLU A 143 9.17 -20.45 7.45
N LEU A 144 10.31 -20.30 6.76
CA LEU A 144 11.12 -21.43 6.27
C LEU A 144 11.72 -22.27 7.41
N SER A 145 12.00 -21.66 8.57
CA SER A 145 12.40 -22.41 9.77
C SER A 145 11.24 -23.18 10.42
N GLY A 146 10.00 -22.94 9.99
CA GLY A 146 8.79 -23.54 10.54
C GLY A 146 8.37 -22.95 11.89
N LEU A 147 8.99 -21.85 12.35
CA LEU A 147 8.70 -21.23 13.65
C LEU A 147 7.22 -20.87 13.76
N ILE A 148 6.69 -20.11 12.80
CA ILE A 148 5.29 -19.64 12.82
C ILE A 148 4.31 -20.82 12.77
N ALA A 149 4.53 -21.76 11.84
CA ALA A 149 3.71 -22.96 11.72
C ALA A 149 3.69 -23.79 13.01
N SER A 150 4.84 -23.93 13.68
CA SER A 150 4.95 -24.67 14.94
C SER A 150 4.20 -23.98 16.09
N LEU A 151 4.27 -22.65 16.16
CA LEU A 151 3.56 -21.86 17.17
C LEU A 151 2.05 -21.96 16.98
N ILE A 152 1.55 -21.84 15.75
CA ILE A 152 0.13 -22.03 15.43
C ILE A 152 -0.33 -23.43 15.88
N ARG A 153 0.40 -24.48 15.51
CA ARG A 153 0.06 -25.86 15.91
C ARG A 153 0.03 -26.02 17.43
N LYS A 154 1.02 -25.47 18.13
CA LYS A 154 1.11 -25.56 19.59
C LYS A 154 -0.04 -24.81 20.29
N LEU A 155 -0.40 -23.62 19.81
CA LEU A 155 -1.48 -22.82 20.39
C LEU A 155 -2.86 -23.46 20.16
N VAL A 156 -3.10 -24.02 18.97
CA VAL A 156 -4.33 -24.80 18.72
C VAL A 156 -4.38 -26.05 19.60
N ALA A 157 -3.27 -26.80 19.73
CA ALA A 157 -3.22 -28.00 20.55
C ALA A 157 -3.43 -27.71 22.05
N ALA A 158 -3.04 -26.53 22.54
CA ALA A 158 -3.26 -26.10 23.93
C ALA A 158 -4.69 -25.56 24.19
N SER A 159 -5.53 -25.45 23.16
CA SER A 159 -6.86 -24.86 23.28
C SER A 159 -7.88 -25.82 23.88
N SER A 160 -8.73 -25.30 24.77
CA SER A 160 -9.87 -26.06 25.30
C SER A 160 -11.04 -26.10 24.30
N PRO A 161 -11.97 -27.07 24.40
CA PRO A 161 -13.13 -27.14 23.51
C PRO A 161 -13.99 -25.84 23.50
N GLY A 162 -14.09 -25.14 24.64
CA GLY A 162 -14.83 -23.89 24.73
C GLY A 162 -14.16 -22.71 24.03
N THR A 163 -12.82 -22.64 24.09
CA THR A 163 -12.04 -21.52 23.55
C THR A 163 -11.59 -21.74 22.11
N LEU A 164 -11.71 -22.96 21.58
CA LEU A 164 -11.17 -23.37 20.29
C LEU A 164 -11.58 -22.46 19.12
N MET A 165 -12.84 -22.02 19.06
CA MET A 165 -13.31 -21.12 18.01
C MET A 165 -12.58 -19.77 18.07
N TYR A 166 -12.52 -19.15 19.25
CA TYR A 166 -11.85 -17.86 19.45
C TYR A 166 -10.36 -17.94 19.14
N ILE A 167 -9.71 -19.04 19.53
CA ILE A 167 -8.30 -19.25 19.24
C ILE A 167 -8.06 -19.42 17.74
N ILE A 168 -8.88 -20.20 17.03
CA ILE A 168 -8.74 -20.37 15.58
C ILE A 168 -8.93 -19.04 14.84
N VAL A 169 -9.96 -18.27 15.18
CA VAL A 169 -10.19 -16.98 14.54
C VAL A 169 -9.07 -16.00 14.90
N GLY A 170 -8.69 -15.90 16.17
CA GLY A 170 -7.63 -15.00 16.63
C GLY A 170 -6.26 -15.34 16.04
N LEU A 171 -5.92 -16.62 15.92
CA LEU A 171 -4.73 -17.07 15.20
C LEU A 171 -4.81 -16.72 13.71
N GLY A 172 -6.01 -16.76 13.12
CA GLY A 172 -6.23 -16.37 11.72
C GLY A 172 -5.88 -14.91 11.51
N VAL A 173 -6.38 -14.02 12.36
CA VAL A 173 -6.06 -12.58 12.33
C VAL A 173 -4.55 -12.36 12.49
N VAL A 174 -3.93 -12.93 13.53
CA VAL A 174 -2.50 -12.74 13.81
C VAL A 174 -1.60 -13.36 12.72
N SER A 175 -2.07 -14.37 11.99
CA SER A 175 -1.26 -15.08 11.00
C SER A 175 -0.85 -14.24 9.79
N SER A 176 -1.44 -13.06 9.56
CA SER A 176 -1.04 -12.16 8.47
C SER A 176 0.41 -11.65 8.58
N ILE A 177 1.04 -11.77 9.76
CA ILE A 177 2.48 -11.52 9.95
C ILE A 177 3.33 -12.39 9.02
N ALA A 178 2.88 -13.62 8.76
CA ALA A 178 3.63 -14.63 8.04
C ALA A 178 2.89 -15.06 6.76
N SER A 179 2.51 -14.06 5.95
CA SER A 179 1.85 -14.09 4.62
C SER A 179 1.01 -15.32 4.28
N ASP A 180 1.62 -16.50 4.17
CA ASP A 180 1.01 -17.71 3.63
C ASP A 180 0.71 -18.78 4.71
N ALA A 181 1.31 -18.69 5.89
CA ALA A 181 1.19 -19.68 6.95
C ALA A 181 -0.27 -19.85 7.45
N GLY A 182 -1.04 -18.75 7.50
CA GLY A 182 -2.45 -18.79 7.87
C GLY A 182 -3.28 -19.67 6.94
N TYR A 183 -3.17 -19.46 5.63
CA TYR A 183 -3.91 -20.23 4.63
C TYR A 183 -3.44 -21.69 4.58
N LEU A 184 -2.13 -21.92 4.59
CA LEU A 184 -1.56 -23.25 4.41
C LEU A 184 -1.70 -24.15 5.64
N VAL A 185 -1.59 -23.59 6.84
CA VAL A 185 -1.54 -24.36 8.08
C VAL A 185 -2.85 -24.28 8.86
N LEU A 186 -3.40 -23.08 9.06
CA LEU A 186 -4.47 -22.89 10.02
C LEU A 186 -5.82 -23.40 9.51
N ILE A 187 -6.13 -23.27 8.21
CA ILE A 187 -7.39 -23.75 7.62
C ILE A 187 -7.57 -25.27 7.81
N PRO A 188 -6.64 -26.14 7.35
CA PRO A 188 -6.77 -27.58 7.57
C PRO A 188 -6.69 -27.96 9.05
N LEU A 189 -5.88 -27.25 9.83
CA LEU A 189 -5.77 -27.49 11.28
C LEU A 189 -7.07 -27.14 12.01
N GLY A 190 -7.78 -26.08 11.60
CA GLY A 190 -9.07 -25.70 12.16
C GLY A 190 -10.12 -26.78 11.93
N ALA A 191 -10.13 -27.38 10.75
CA ALA A 191 -10.96 -28.55 10.44
C ALA A 191 -10.69 -29.71 11.41
N ALA A 192 -9.41 -30.08 11.52
CA ALA A 192 -8.96 -31.21 12.32
C ALA A 192 -9.24 -30.99 13.83
N ALA A 193 -8.99 -29.78 14.32
CA ALA A 193 -9.20 -29.45 15.74
C ALA A 193 -10.70 -29.44 16.11
N PHE A 194 -11.58 -28.96 15.22
CA PHE A 194 -13.02 -29.08 15.44
C PHE A 194 -13.46 -30.54 15.43
N HIS A 195 -12.93 -31.35 14.51
CA HIS A 195 -13.21 -32.78 14.45
C HIS A 195 -12.77 -33.52 15.72
N SER A 196 -11.59 -33.21 16.27
CA SER A 196 -11.05 -33.88 17.45
C SER A 196 -11.85 -33.66 18.73
N VAL A 197 -12.66 -32.59 18.78
CA VAL A 197 -13.57 -32.30 19.91
C VAL A 197 -15.04 -32.63 19.60
N GLY A 198 -15.31 -33.39 18.53
CA GLY A 198 -16.65 -33.82 18.13
C GLY A 198 -17.52 -32.73 17.49
N ARG A 199 -16.92 -31.63 17.01
CA ARG A 199 -17.62 -30.54 16.31
C ARG A 199 -17.51 -30.68 14.78
N ASN A 200 -18.36 -29.95 14.06
CA ASN A 200 -18.37 -29.97 12.59
C ASN A 200 -17.05 -29.41 12.02
N PRO A 201 -16.28 -30.21 11.24
CA PRO A 201 -15.00 -29.78 10.66
C PRO A 201 -15.15 -28.61 9.69
N LEU A 202 -16.27 -28.53 8.96
CA LEU A 202 -16.54 -27.44 8.02
C LEU A 202 -16.63 -26.09 8.75
N ALA A 203 -17.19 -26.09 9.96
CA ALA A 203 -17.25 -24.88 10.78
C ALA A 203 -15.84 -24.43 11.23
N GLY A 204 -14.95 -25.37 11.53
CA GLY A 204 -13.55 -25.09 11.84
C GLY A 204 -12.79 -24.49 10.65
N MET A 205 -12.97 -25.06 9.45
CA MET A 205 -12.40 -24.49 8.22
C MET A 205 -12.93 -23.09 7.93
N ALA A 206 -14.25 -22.90 8.03
CA ALA A 206 -14.88 -21.61 7.79
C ALA A 206 -14.40 -20.56 8.79
N ALA A 207 -14.27 -20.92 10.08
CA ALA A 207 -13.75 -20.02 11.11
C ALA A 207 -12.28 -19.62 10.85
N ALA A 208 -11.43 -20.59 10.49
CA ALA A 208 -10.04 -20.32 10.14
C ALA A 208 -9.94 -19.43 8.90
N PHE A 209 -10.67 -19.75 7.84
CA PHE A 209 -10.68 -18.97 6.60
C PHE A 209 -11.19 -17.54 6.83
N ALA A 210 -12.28 -17.37 7.57
CA ALA A 210 -12.81 -16.06 7.92
C ALA A 210 -11.81 -15.23 8.74
N GLY A 211 -11.09 -15.86 9.68
CA GLY A 211 -10.04 -15.19 10.46
C GLY A 211 -8.86 -14.73 9.61
N VAL A 212 -8.34 -15.61 8.74
CA VAL A 212 -7.19 -15.29 7.88
C VAL A 212 -7.55 -14.26 6.80
N ALA A 213 -8.66 -14.47 6.07
CA ALA A 213 -9.05 -13.62 4.95
C ALA A 213 -9.70 -12.31 5.40
N GLY A 214 -10.61 -12.36 6.38
CA GLY A 214 -11.31 -11.19 6.88
C GLY A 214 -10.46 -10.33 7.83
N GLY A 215 -9.48 -10.94 8.51
CA GLY A 215 -8.62 -10.27 9.48
C GLY A 215 -7.29 -9.77 8.95
N PHE A 216 -7.02 -9.86 7.64
CA PHE A 216 -5.69 -9.62 7.07
C PHE A 216 -5.09 -8.25 7.43
N GLY A 217 -5.91 -7.20 7.44
CA GLY A 217 -5.49 -5.83 7.74
C GLY A 217 -5.52 -5.46 9.23
N VAL A 218 -5.79 -6.42 10.13
CA VAL A 218 -5.84 -6.20 11.57
C VAL A 218 -4.79 -7.07 12.23
N ASN A 219 -3.96 -6.49 13.10
CA ASN A 219 -2.98 -7.27 13.82
C ASN A 219 -2.59 -6.63 15.17
N LEU A 220 -2.07 -7.45 16.08
CA LEU A 220 -1.53 -6.99 17.37
C LEU A 220 -0.09 -6.46 17.24
N LEU A 221 0.57 -6.80 16.14
CA LEU A 221 1.95 -6.43 15.85
C LEU A 221 2.01 -5.72 14.50
N ILE A 222 3.04 -4.88 14.33
CA ILE A 222 3.34 -4.27 13.04
C ILE A 222 3.67 -5.38 12.04
N THR A 223 2.95 -5.37 10.94
CA THR A 223 3.10 -6.32 9.84
C THR A 223 3.86 -5.69 8.67
N PRO A 224 4.34 -6.51 7.73
CA PRO A 224 4.94 -6.00 6.51
C PRO A 224 3.99 -5.12 5.68
N THR A 225 2.68 -5.39 5.75
CA THR A 225 1.65 -4.59 5.09
C THR A 225 1.63 -3.16 5.62
N ASP A 226 1.77 -2.97 6.93
CA ASP A 226 1.80 -1.64 7.56
C ASP A 226 2.99 -0.82 7.04
N ALA A 227 4.18 -1.43 6.98
CA ALA A 227 5.38 -0.79 6.46
C ALA A 227 5.20 -0.30 5.01
N VAL A 228 4.59 -1.13 4.16
CA VAL A 228 4.36 -0.77 2.75
C VAL A 228 3.32 0.34 2.63
N LEU A 229 2.21 0.25 3.37
CA LEU A 229 1.14 1.24 3.30
C LEU A 229 1.59 2.61 3.82
N THR A 230 2.35 2.64 4.92
CA THR A 230 2.90 3.88 5.47
C THR A 230 3.79 4.61 4.46
N GLU A 231 4.72 3.90 3.81
CA GLU A 231 5.63 4.52 2.85
C GLU A 231 4.92 4.99 1.57
N ILE A 232 4.01 4.18 1.01
CA ILE A 232 3.19 4.61 -0.14
C ILE A 232 2.37 5.86 0.22
N THR A 233 1.86 5.93 1.44
CA THR A 233 1.10 7.09 1.92
C THR A 233 2.01 8.31 2.10
N ASN A 234 3.22 8.13 2.63
CA ASN A 234 4.20 9.22 2.77
C ASN A 234 4.63 9.79 1.41
N GLU A 235 4.81 8.94 0.39
CA GLU A 235 5.07 9.39 -0.97
C GLU A 235 3.91 10.20 -1.55
N ALA A 236 2.66 9.81 -1.28
CA ALA A 236 1.49 10.56 -1.68
C ALA A 236 1.35 11.90 -0.93
N ILE A 237 1.61 11.93 0.38
CA ILE A 237 1.60 13.15 1.20
C ILE A 237 2.64 14.15 0.68
N GLY A 238 3.84 13.67 0.33
CA GLY A 238 4.93 14.50 -0.17
C GLY A 238 4.59 15.25 -1.47
N LEU A 239 3.56 14.83 -2.22
CA LEU A 239 3.09 15.55 -3.42
C LEU A 239 2.35 16.86 -3.08
N VAL A 240 1.82 17.00 -1.87
CA VAL A 240 0.98 18.14 -1.45
C VAL A 240 1.62 18.92 -0.31
N GLU A 241 2.18 18.24 0.69
CA GLU A 241 2.76 18.85 1.90
C GLU A 241 4.17 18.29 2.14
N PRO A 242 5.20 18.81 1.44
CA PRO A 242 6.58 18.36 1.59
C PRO A 242 7.06 18.47 3.04
N GLY A 243 7.65 17.40 3.57
CA GLY A 243 8.18 17.33 4.95
C GLY A 243 7.18 16.80 5.98
N ARG A 244 5.91 16.62 5.63
CA ARG A 244 4.96 15.87 6.46
C ARG A 244 5.12 14.37 6.21
N THR A 245 5.24 13.60 7.28
CA THR A 245 5.27 12.14 7.24
C THR A 245 4.42 11.55 8.34
N ILE A 246 3.88 10.36 8.11
CA ILE A 246 3.27 9.50 9.11
C ILE A 246 4.24 8.40 9.53
N ASP A 247 4.13 7.99 10.79
CA ASP A 247 4.94 6.92 11.37
C ASP A 247 4.37 5.53 11.02
N ILE A 248 5.21 4.49 11.06
CA ILE A 248 4.78 3.10 10.85
C ILE A 248 3.73 2.64 11.87
N THR A 249 3.67 3.27 13.04
CA THR A 249 2.68 2.98 14.07
C THR A 249 1.36 3.74 13.91
N ALA A 250 1.22 4.56 12.86
CA ALA A 250 0.05 5.44 12.68
C ALA A 250 -1.29 4.68 12.69
N ASN A 251 -1.32 3.43 12.21
CA ASN A 251 -2.52 2.61 12.18
C ASN A 251 -2.60 1.57 13.32
N LEU A 252 -1.63 1.52 14.24
CA LEU A 252 -1.51 0.43 15.22
C LEU A 252 -2.71 0.33 16.19
N TYR A 253 -3.41 1.43 16.44
CA TYR A 253 -4.57 1.46 17.34
C TYR A 253 -5.90 1.09 16.67
N PHE A 254 -5.94 0.99 15.34
CA PHE A 254 -7.15 0.79 14.54
C PHE A 254 -7.22 -0.64 13.98
#